data_AF-G7VGV0-F1
#
_entry.id   AF-G7VGV0-F1
#
_cell.length_a   1.000
_cell.length_b   1.000
_cell.length_c   1.000
_cell.angle_alpha   90.00
_cell.angle_beta   90.00
_cell.angle_gamma   90.00
#
_symmetry.space_group_name_H-M   'P 1'
#
loop_
_entity.id
_entity.type
_entity.pdbx_description
1 polymer ?
#
loop_
_entity_poly.entity_id
_entity_poly.type
_entity_poly.pdbx_seq_one_letter_code
_entity_poly.pdbx_strand_id
1 'polypeptide(L)'
;MAEEERTVERIHVEERAGKQILVIRWNTGKTSAGRLFGRYGAGGRPDFFRLLFGAVAGSLREKFGPQGEEIFNKIRDSEEFRRTSREIFDEMKEWFFNEQAPRHGLDKGDIFMVITEIELDPSTGELRWRKDKTELYYWVRSDRCQQVAAPRECKDLAEENTKLRQEVERLRAELNQIKERLASLLK
;
A
#
# COMPACT_ATOMS: atom_id res chain seq x y z
N MET A 1 -2.85 13.50 3.30
CA MET A 1 -3.84 12.53 3.81
C MET A 1 -4.93 12.16 2.80
N ALA A 2 -5.22 12.96 1.76
CA ALA A 2 -6.28 12.63 0.78
C ALA A 2 -5.84 11.71 -0.39
N GLU A 3 -4.54 11.52 -0.62
CA GLU A 3 -4.03 10.68 -1.73
C GLU A 3 -3.98 9.18 -1.39
N GLU A 4 -3.87 8.81 -0.11
CA GLU A 4 -3.79 7.39 0.32
C GLU A 4 -5.12 6.61 0.18
N GLU A 5 -6.22 7.29 -0.15
CA GLU A 5 -7.57 6.69 -0.28
C GLU A 5 -8.01 6.47 -1.73
N ARG A 6 -7.23 6.92 -2.72
CA ARG A 6 -7.58 6.68 -4.12
C ARG A 6 -7.23 5.26 -4.52
N THR A 7 -8.27 4.44 -4.74
CA THR A 7 -8.14 3.09 -5.29
C THR A 7 -7.49 3.09 -6.68
N VAL A 8 -7.54 4.19 -7.43
CA VAL A 8 -6.89 4.33 -8.74
C VAL A 8 -6.01 5.58 -8.73
N GLU A 9 -4.71 5.38 -8.99
CA GLU A 9 -3.71 6.45 -8.94
C GLU A 9 -3.51 7.12 -10.30
N ARG A 10 -3.57 6.33 -11.38
CA ARG A 10 -3.36 6.80 -12.75
C ARG A 10 -4.00 5.87 -13.76
N ILE A 11 -4.52 6.45 -14.84
CA ILE A 11 -5.09 5.71 -15.97
C ILE A 11 -4.58 6.30 -17.28
N HIS A 12 -4.15 5.45 -18.21
CA HIS A 12 -3.81 5.84 -19.59
C HIS A 12 -4.17 4.73 -20.57
N VAL A 13 -4.22 5.08 -21.86
CA VAL A 13 -4.52 4.14 -22.95
C VAL A 13 -3.24 3.95 -23.76
N GLU A 14 -2.93 2.71 -24.09
CA GLU A 14 -1.84 2.34 -24.98
C GLU A 14 -2.41 1.68 -26.23
N GLU A 15 -1.90 2.03 -27.41
CA GLU A 15 -2.28 1.37 -28.64
C GLU A 15 -1.27 0.24 -28.94
N ARG A 16 -1.77 -1.00 -29.02
CA ARG A 16 -0.95 -2.19 -29.26
C ARG A 16 -1.61 -3.08 -30.29
N ALA A 17 -0.91 -3.35 -31.39
CA ALA A 17 -1.41 -4.19 -32.49
C ALA A 17 -2.81 -3.76 -33.00
N GLY A 18 -3.08 -2.45 -33.06
CA GLY A 18 -4.37 -1.89 -33.49
C GLY A 18 -5.49 -1.99 -32.46
N LYS A 19 -5.19 -2.39 -31.22
CA LYS A 19 -6.14 -2.42 -30.09
C LYS A 19 -5.81 -1.32 -29.08
N GLN A 20 -6.86 -0.75 -28.49
CA GLN A 20 -6.72 0.14 -27.34
C GLN A 20 -6.68 -0.68 -26.07
N ILE A 21 -5.56 -0.63 -25.34
CA ILE A 21 -5.39 -1.28 -24.05
C ILE A 21 -5.46 -0.22 -22.95
N LEU A 22 -6.37 -0.40 -22.01
CA LEU A 22 -6.50 0.48 -20.85
C LEU A 22 -5.54 0.01 -19.75
N VAL A 23 -4.60 0.85 -19.36
CA VAL A 23 -3.67 0.57 -18.26
C VAL A 23 -4.13 1.32 -17.02
N ILE A 24 -4.34 0.57 -15.94
CA ILE A 24 -4.89 1.04 -14.68
C ILE A 24 -3.84 0.84 -13.59
N ARG A 25 -3.30 1.93 -13.04
CA ARG A 25 -2.50 1.87 -11.81
C ARG A 25 -3.46 1.79 -10.63
N TRP A 26 -3.60 0.57 -10.12
CA TRP A 26 -4.55 0.18 -9.10
C TRP A 26 -3.87 0.05 -7.73
N ASN A 27 -4.47 0.69 -6.73
CA ASN A 27 -4.06 0.63 -5.33
C ASN A 27 -5.18 -0.05 -4.54
N THR A 28 -4.85 -1.11 -3.79
CA THR A 28 -5.84 -1.83 -2.98
C THR A 28 -6.38 -1.04 -1.79
N GLY A 29 -5.70 0.06 -1.43
CA GLY A 29 -5.83 0.73 -0.14
C GLY A 29 -5.23 -0.10 1.00
N LYS A 30 -5.21 0.47 2.21
CA LYS A 30 -4.79 -0.24 3.43
C LYS A 30 -5.76 -1.37 3.74
N THR A 31 -5.27 -2.60 3.75
CA THR A 31 -6.05 -3.82 3.93
C THR A 31 -5.26 -4.87 4.70
N SER A 32 -5.86 -6.03 4.93
CA SER A 32 -5.19 -7.21 5.50
C SER A 32 -5.44 -8.43 4.64
N ALA A 33 -4.63 -9.48 4.81
CA ALA A 33 -4.72 -10.68 3.97
C ALA A 33 -6.10 -11.35 4.09
N GLY A 34 -6.65 -11.37 5.31
CA GLY A 34 -7.98 -11.92 5.58
C GLY A 34 -9.12 -11.15 4.92
N ARG A 35 -8.94 -9.84 4.68
CA ARG A 35 -9.93 -9.01 3.98
C ARG A 35 -9.77 -9.07 2.46
N LEU A 36 -8.55 -8.86 1.96
CA LEU A 36 -8.28 -8.79 0.53
C LEU A 36 -8.50 -10.15 -0.15
N PHE A 37 -7.95 -11.22 0.42
CA PHE A 37 -7.96 -12.56 -0.16
C PHE A 37 -8.90 -13.56 0.54
N GLY A 38 -9.43 -13.20 1.71
CA GLY A 38 -10.18 -14.10 2.58
C GLY A 38 -11.65 -13.71 2.76
N ARG A 39 -12.27 -14.29 3.78
CA ARG A 39 -13.70 -14.13 4.10
C ARG A 39 -14.04 -12.91 4.96
N TYR A 40 -13.06 -12.09 5.33
CA TYR A 40 -13.31 -10.93 6.20
C TYR A 40 -13.59 -9.63 5.42
N GLY A 41 -13.67 -9.71 4.08
CA GLY A 41 -14.14 -8.60 3.26
C GLY A 41 -15.67 -8.44 3.29
N ALA A 42 -16.17 -7.51 2.48
CA ALA A 42 -17.60 -7.18 2.46
C ALA A 42 -18.47 -8.42 2.10
N GLY A 43 -19.50 -8.67 2.91
CA GLY A 43 -20.44 -9.78 2.68
C GLY A 43 -19.82 -11.18 2.85
N GLY A 44 -18.71 -11.31 3.58
CA GLY A 44 -18.05 -12.60 3.82
C GLY A 44 -17.19 -13.10 2.66
N ARG A 45 -16.81 -12.21 1.72
CA ARG A 45 -16.08 -12.53 0.49
C ARG A 45 -14.78 -11.74 0.39
N PRO A 46 -13.83 -12.18 -0.47
CA PRO A 46 -12.61 -11.42 -0.74
C PRO A 46 -12.93 -10.03 -1.28
N ASP A 47 -12.39 -8.99 -0.65
CA ASP A 47 -12.55 -7.60 -1.11
C ASP A 47 -11.91 -7.38 -2.49
N PHE A 48 -10.95 -8.22 -2.90
CA PHE A 48 -10.23 -8.13 -4.16
C PHE A 48 -11.14 -7.89 -5.37
N PHE A 49 -12.15 -8.75 -5.59
CA PHE A 49 -13.01 -8.64 -6.78
C PHE A 49 -13.82 -7.35 -6.79
N ARG A 50 -14.36 -6.95 -5.63
CA ARG A 50 -15.11 -5.71 -5.50
C ARG A 50 -14.24 -4.50 -5.82
N LEU A 51 -13.00 -4.49 -5.32
CA LEU A 51 -12.05 -3.41 -5.55
C LEU A 51 -11.58 -3.36 -7.01
N LEU A 52 -11.22 -4.51 -7.59
CA LEU A 52 -10.82 -4.62 -8.99
C LEU A 52 -11.95 -4.16 -9.93
N PHE A 53 -13.18 -4.63 -9.69
CA PHE A 53 -14.31 -4.30 -10.55
C PHE A 53 -14.67 -2.81 -10.44
N GLY A 54 -14.59 -2.25 -9.22
CA GLY A 54 -14.75 -0.81 -9.00
C GLY A 54 -13.67 0.02 -9.71
N ALA A 55 -12.41 -0.43 -9.67
CA ALA A 55 -11.30 0.23 -10.37
C ALA A 55 -11.47 0.18 -11.89
N VAL A 56 -11.86 -0.98 -12.46
CA VAL A 56 -12.13 -1.15 -13.89
C VAL A 56 -13.30 -0.27 -14.34
N ALA A 57 -14.44 -0.36 -13.66
CA ALA A 57 -15.64 0.42 -14.01
C ALA A 57 -15.39 1.94 -13.87
N GLY A 58 -14.66 2.35 -12.83
CA GLY A 58 -14.24 3.74 -12.65
C GLY A 58 -13.34 4.22 -13.78
N SER A 59 -12.33 3.41 -14.15
CA SER A 59 -11.35 3.77 -15.17
C SER A 59 -11.95 3.84 -16.58
N LEU A 60 -12.86 2.92 -16.91
CA LEU A 60 -13.60 2.95 -18.16
C LEU A 60 -14.47 4.21 -18.27
N ARG A 61 -15.19 4.57 -17.20
CA ARG A 61 -15.99 5.80 -17.17
C ARG A 61 -15.14 7.06 -17.28
N GLU A 62 -13.97 7.08 -16.66
CA GLU A 62 -13.06 8.23 -16.74
C GLU A 62 -12.50 8.42 -18.16
N LYS A 63 -12.13 7.34 -18.86
CA LYS A 63 -11.52 7.44 -20.20
C LYS A 63 -12.51 7.52 -21.35
N PHE A 64 -13.63 6.81 -21.25
CA PHE A 64 -14.62 6.70 -22.34
C PHE A 64 -15.94 7.42 -22.01
N GLY A 65 -15.99 8.16 -20.91
CA GLY A 65 -17.20 8.88 -20.49
C GLY A 65 -18.37 7.94 -20.21
N PRO A 66 -19.62 8.34 -20.53
CA PRO A 66 -20.81 7.51 -20.31
C PRO A 66 -20.75 6.14 -21.00
N GLN A 67 -20.08 6.04 -22.16
CA GLN A 67 -19.90 4.77 -22.88
C GLN A 67 -19.05 3.76 -22.10
N GLY A 68 -18.22 4.22 -21.15
CA GLY A 68 -17.44 3.35 -20.28
C GLY A 68 -18.30 2.41 -19.44
N GLU A 69 -19.50 2.84 -19.04
CA GLU A 69 -20.45 2.00 -18.31
C GLU A 69 -21.03 0.90 -19.20
N GLU A 70 -21.32 1.21 -20.47
CA GLU A 70 -21.79 0.22 -21.45
C GLU A 70 -20.71 -0.82 -21.76
N ILE A 71 -19.47 -0.38 -21.95
CA ILE A 71 -18.30 -1.27 -22.13
C ILE A 71 -18.17 -2.19 -20.91
N PHE A 72 -18.19 -1.62 -19.70
CA PHE A 72 -18.07 -2.42 -18.48
C PHE A 72 -19.18 -3.46 -18.37
N ASN A 73 -20.45 -3.09 -18.58
CA ASN A 73 -21.56 -4.03 -18.50
C ASN A 73 -21.48 -5.13 -19.55
N LYS A 74 -20.91 -4.86 -20.72
CA LYS A 74 -20.66 -5.87 -21.76
C LYS A 74 -19.57 -6.86 -21.35
N ILE A 75 -18.47 -6.40 -20.77
CA ILE A 75 -17.33 -7.27 -20.44
C ILE A 75 -17.45 -7.95 -19.07
N ARG A 76 -18.13 -7.34 -18.09
CA ARG A 76 -18.16 -7.79 -16.68
C ARG A 76 -18.57 -9.25 -16.52
N ASP A 77 -19.52 -9.69 -17.34
CA ASP A 77 -20.08 -11.04 -17.29
C ASP A 77 -19.53 -11.96 -18.40
N SER A 78 -18.58 -11.47 -19.19
CA SER A 78 -17.87 -12.29 -20.18
C SER A 78 -17.04 -13.39 -19.49
N GLU A 79 -16.91 -14.52 -20.17
CA GLU A 79 -16.07 -15.64 -19.72
C GLU A 79 -14.63 -15.19 -19.50
N GLU A 80 -14.11 -14.39 -20.43
CA GLU A 80 -12.73 -13.92 -20.42
C GLU A 80 -12.42 -13.04 -19.21
N PHE A 81 -13.27 -12.05 -18.91
CA PHE A 81 -13.10 -11.18 -17.74
C PHE A 81 -13.20 -11.96 -16.43
N ARG A 82 -14.14 -12.90 -16.33
CA ARG A 82 -14.30 -13.74 -15.13
C ARG A 82 -13.14 -14.71 -14.93
N ARG A 83 -12.60 -15.27 -16.02
CA ARG A 83 -11.45 -16.18 -15.99
C ARG A 83 -10.18 -15.42 -15.60
N THR A 84 -9.84 -14.38 -16.33
CA THR A 84 -8.61 -13.59 -16.09
C THR A 84 -8.63 -12.85 -14.76
N SER A 85 -9.78 -12.34 -14.29
CA SER A 85 -9.85 -11.75 -12.94
C SER A 85 -9.60 -12.77 -11.82
N ARG A 86 -9.96 -14.04 -12.02
CA ARG A 86 -9.63 -15.13 -11.07
C ARG A 86 -8.17 -15.54 -11.16
N GLU A 87 -7.62 -15.65 -12.36
CA GLU A 87 -6.19 -15.92 -12.58
C GLU A 87 -5.35 -14.85 -11.85
N ILE A 88 -5.66 -13.56 -12.02
CA ILE A 88 -4.96 -12.48 -11.29
C ILE A 88 -5.15 -12.61 -9.77
N PHE A 89 -6.36 -12.96 -9.31
CA PHE A 89 -6.60 -13.15 -7.88
C PHE A 89 -5.71 -14.25 -7.29
N ASP A 90 -5.66 -15.41 -7.95
CA ASP A 90 -4.89 -16.56 -7.50
C ASP A 90 -3.39 -16.29 -7.58
N GLU A 91 -2.91 -15.72 -8.69
CA GLU A 91 -1.49 -15.36 -8.87
C GLU A 91 -1.03 -14.30 -7.87
N MET A 92 -1.83 -13.26 -7.62
CA MET A 92 -1.48 -12.21 -6.66
C MET A 92 -1.51 -12.75 -5.23
N LYS A 93 -2.44 -13.65 -4.93
CA LYS A 93 -2.53 -14.32 -3.63
C LYS A 93 -1.30 -15.21 -3.42
N GLU A 94 -0.91 -16.01 -4.41
CA GLU A 94 0.30 -16.83 -4.34
C GLU A 94 1.56 -15.98 -4.20
N TRP A 95 1.70 -14.92 -5.00
CA TRP A 95 2.80 -13.96 -4.88
C TRP A 95 2.87 -13.36 -3.47
N PHE A 96 1.72 -12.96 -2.89
CA PHE A 96 1.69 -12.42 -1.54
C PHE A 96 2.12 -13.44 -0.49
N PHE A 97 1.52 -14.64 -0.48
CA PHE A 97 1.75 -15.62 0.59
C PHE A 97 3.06 -16.40 0.44
N ASN A 98 3.52 -16.65 -0.78
CA ASN A 98 4.69 -17.48 -1.03
C ASN A 98 5.97 -16.64 -1.19
N GLU A 99 5.86 -15.39 -1.64
CA GLU A 99 7.03 -14.53 -1.86
C GLU A 99 7.09 -13.40 -0.83
N GLN A 100 6.04 -12.57 -0.75
CA GLN A 100 6.12 -11.31 0.01
C GLN A 100 6.02 -11.51 1.53
N ALA A 101 5.04 -12.28 1.99
CA ALA A 101 4.82 -12.49 3.42
C ALA A 101 6.05 -13.14 4.09
N PRO A 102 6.68 -14.20 3.51
CA PRO A 102 7.93 -14.74 4.06
C PRO A 102 9.09 -13.76 3.97
N ARG A 103 9.24 -13.03 2.85
CA ARG A 103 10.34 -12.06 2.65
C ARG A 103 10.32 -10.93 3.67
N HIS A 104 9.13 -10.47 4.06
CA HIS A 104 8.96 -9.34 4.96
C HIS A 104 8.54 -9.73 6.39
N GLY A 105 8.43 -11.03 6.69
CA GLY A 105 8.01 -11.53 8.00
C GLY A 105 6.60 -11.09 8.38
N LEU A 106 5.68 -11.04 7.40
CA LEU A 106 4.30 -10.63 7.63
C LEU A 106 3.51 -11.75 8.29
N ASP A 107 2.81 -11.39 9.35
CA ASP A 107 1.97 -12.29 10.13
C ASP A 107 0.47 -12.02 9.92
N LYS A 108 -0.33 -12.94 10.46
CA LYS A 108 -1.78 -12.80 10.47
C LYS A 108 -2.19 -11.53 11.21
N GLY A 109 -2.89 -10.65 10.50
CA GLY A 109 -3.42 -9.39 11.03
C GLY A 109 -2.60 -8.17 10.65
N ASP A 110 -1.40 -8.36 10.06
CA ASP A 110 -0.63 -7.25 9.52
C ASP A 110 -1.38 -6.55 8.39
N ILE A 111 -1.17 -5.24 8.35
CA ILE A 111 -1.79 -4.34 7.39
C ILE A 111 -0.80 -4.07 6.27
N PHE A 112 -1.30 -4.09 5.04
CA PHE A 112 -0.52 -3.79 3.85
C PHE A 112 -1.39 -3.12 2.78
N MET A 113 -0.72 -2.71 1.72
CA MET A 113 -1.28 -2.08 0.54
C MET A 113 -0.49 -2.58 -0.67
N VAL A 114 -1.20 -3.02 -1.71
CA VAL A 114 -0.61 -3.41 -2.99
C VAL A 114 -0.91 -2.32 -4.00
N ILE A 115 0.13 -1.82 -4.65
CA ILE A 115 0.02 -0.90 -5.79
C ILE A 115 0.54 -1.64 -7.00
N THR A 116 -0.27 -1.73 -8.07
CA THR A 116 0.10 -2.50 -9.26
C THR A 116 -0.50 -1.90 -10.52
N GLU A 117 -0.06 -2.35 -11.69
CA GLU A 117 -0.72 -2.07 -12.95
C GLU A 117 -1.52 -3.29 -13.44
N ILE A 118 -2.74 -3.02 -13.90
CA ILE A 118 -3.62 -3.97 -14.59
C ILE A 118 -3.90 -3.43 -15.99
N GLU A 119 -3.70 -4.26 -16.99
CA GLU A 119 -4.09 -4.01 -18.37
C GLU A 119 -5.49 -4.58 -18.61
N LEU A 120 -6.32 -3.85 -19.35
CA LEU A 120 -7.62 -4.30 -19.82
C LEU A 120 -7.71 -4.13 -21.33
N ASP A 121 -8.07 -5.20 -22.05
CA ASP A 121 -8.60 -5.10 -23.42
C ASP A 121 -10.13 -4.87 -23.32
N PRO A 122 -10.63 -3.65 -23.62
CA PRO A 122 -12.04 -3.31 -23.52
C PRO A 122 -12.91 -4.04 -24.56
N SER A 123 -12.31 -4.64 -25.58
CA SER A 123 -13.04 -5.38 -26.63
C SER A 123 -13.39 -6.79 -26.19
N THR A 124 -12.47 -7.45 -25.47
CA THR A 124 -12.59 -8.85 -25.05
C THR A 124 -12.94 -8.99 -23.57
N GLY A 125 -12.59 -8.02 -22.74
CA GLY A 125 -12.63 -8.13 -21.29
C GLY A 125 -11.41 -8.83 -20.68
N GLU A 126 -10.38 -9.13 -21.48
CA GLU A 126 -9.15 -9.75 -20.98
C GLU A 126 -8.43 -8.80 -20.02
N LEU A 127 -8.14 -9.30 -18.81
CA LEU A 127 -7.30 -8.61 -17.83
C LEU A 127 -5.92 -9.25 -17.79
N ARG A 128 -4.88 -8.42 -17.73
CA ARG A 128 -3.51 -8.88 -17.48
C ARG A 128 -2.89 -8.11 -16.33
N TRP A 129 -2.25 -8.84 -15.43
CA TRP A 129 -1.49 -8.27 -14.34
C TRP A 129 -0.03 -8.02 -14.74
N ARG A 130 0.45 -6.77 -14.57
CA ARG A 130 1.88 -6.44 -14.69
C ARG A 130 2.59 -6.65 -13.36
N LYS A 131 2.95 -7.90 -13.07
CA LYS A 131 3.64 -8.30 -11.82
C LYS A 131 4.95 -7.56 -11.59
N ASP A 132 5.65 -7.17 -12.65
CA ASP A 132 6.89 -6.38 -12.60
C ASP A 132 6.68 -4.93 -12.11
N LYS A 133 5.43 -4.44 -12.17
CA LYS A 133 5.02 -3.11 -11.70
C LYS A 133 4.26 -3.17 -10.37
N THR A 134 4.42 -4.26 -9.62
CA THR A 134 3.77 -4.44 -8.32
C THR A 134 4.68 -4.02 -7.17
N GLU A 135 4.17 -3.14 -6.33
CA GLU A 135 4.79 -2.66 -5.10
C GLU A 135 3.95 -3.08 -3.88
N LEU A 136 4.63 -3.45 -2.80
CA LEU A 136 3.99 -3.77 -1.51
C LEU A 136 4.45 -2.78 -0.44
N TYR A 137 3.48 -2.08 0.15
CA TYR A 137 3.67 -1.25 1.35
C TYR A 137 3.05 -1.98 2.53
N TYR A 138 3.75 -2.06 3.65
CA TYR A 138 3.28 -2.79 4.83
C TYR A 138 3.58 -2.02 6.12
N TRP A 139 2.76 -2.27 7.13
CA TRP A 139 2.88 -1.63 8.44
C TRP A 139 3.45 -2.62 9.44
N VAL A 140 4.65 -2.33 9.92
CA VAL A 140 5.30 -3.09 10.98
C VAL A 140 4.82 -2.56 12.32
N ARG A 141 4.40 -3.46 13.21
CA ARG A 141 4.05 -3.07 14.58
C ARG A 141 5.27 -2.48 15.29
N SER A 142 5.06 -1.45 16.10
CA SER A 142 6.14 -0.72 16.79
C SER A 142 7.01 -1.59 17.69
N ASP A 143 6.45 -2.66 18.27
CA ASP A 143 7.18 -3.65 19.09
C ASP A 143 8.15 -4.51 18.26
N ARG A 144 7.91 -4.67 16.96
CA ARG A 144 8.76 -5.43 16.03
C ARG A 144 9.81 -4.57 15.31
N CYS A 145 9.65 -3.25 15.32
CA CYS A 145 10.66 -2.32 14.80
C CYS A 145 12.01 -2.42 15.54
N GLN A 146 12.05 -2.99 16.75
CA GLN A 146 13.30 -3.26 17.47
C GLN A 146 14.03 -4.52 16.97
N GLN A 147 13.32 -5.45 16.31
CA GLN A 147 13.88 -6.73 15.86
C GLN A 147 14.31 -6.72 14.38
N VAL A 148 13.65 -5.91 13.54
CA VAL A 148 14.11 -5.68 12.17
C VAL A 148 15.26 -4.69 12.25
N ALA A 149 16.49 -5.22 12.23
CA ALA A 149 17.76 -4.51 12.32
C ALA A 149 17.63 -3.02 12.01
N ALA A 150 17.56 -2.21 13.06
CA ALA A 150 17.64 -0.76 12.94
C ALA A 150 18.81 -0.44 12.00
N PRO A 151 18.61 0.34 10.91
CA PRO A 151 19.71 0.82 10.08
C PRO A 151 20.79 1.37 11.00
N ARG A 152 22.08 1.12 10.73
CA ARG A 152 23.19 1.52 11.63
C ARG A 152 23.06 2.96 12.14
N GLU A 153 22.53 3.85 11.29
CA GLU A 153 22.18 5.25 11.59
C GLU A 153 21.24 5.42 12.80
N CYS A 154 20.28 4.53 13.04
CA CYS A 154 19.39 4.63 14.20
C CYS A 154 20.07 4.25 15.53
N LYS A 155 21.12 3.42 15.51
CA LYS A 155 21.93 3.16 16.71
C LYS A 155 22.78 4.36 17.05
N ASP A 156 23.42 4.95 16.04
CA ASP A 156 24.22 6.16 16.19
C ASP A 156 23.35 7.32 16.72
N LEU A 157 22.13 7.47 16.18
CA LEU A 157 21.15 8.46 16.66
C LEU A 157 20.66 8.18 18.09
N ALA A 158 20.50 6.92 18.51
CA ALA A 158 20.10 6.57 19.87
C ALA A 158 21.22 6.83 20.89
N GLU A 159 22.46 6.55 20.51
CA GLU A 159 23.66 6.87 21.30
C GLU A 159 23.88 8.39 21.40
N GLU A 160 23.63 9.12 20.31
CA GLU A 160 23.68 10.58 20.31
C GLU A 160 22.57 11.19 21.16
N ASN A 161 21.34 10.64 21.11
CA ASN A 161 20.23 11.12 21.94
C ASN A 161 20.49 10.90 23.44
N THR A 162 21.09 9.77 23.81
CA THR A 162 21.46 9.49 25.21
C THR A 162 22.57 10.40 25.71
N LYS A 163 23.60 10.65 24.89
CA LYS A 163 24.64 11.66 25.20
C LYS A 163 24.06 13.05 25.36
N LEU A 164 23.19 13.49 24.43
CA LEU A 164 22.54 14.80 24.49
C LEU A 164 21.65 14.96 25.73
N ARG A 165 20.97 13.90 26.17
CA ARG A 165 20.18 13.94 27.42
C ARG A 165 21.06 14.13 28.65
N GLN A 166 22.18 13.43 28.73
CA GLN A 166 23.16 13.60 29.82
C GLN A 166 23.76 15.02 29.83
N GLU A 167 24.08 15.55 28.64
CA GLU A 167 24.57 16.92 28.46
C GLU A 167 23.55 17.95 28.96
N VAL A 168 22.26 17.78 28.60
CA VAL A 168 21.17 18.65 29.04
C VAL A 168 20.98 18.61 30.55
N GLU A 169 21.04 17.44 31.17
CA GLU A 169 20.94 17.32 32.63
C GLU A 169 22.12 18.00 33.35
N ARG A 170 23.34 17.81 32.85
CA ARG A 170 24.53 18.49 33.38
C ARG A 170 24.40 20.00 33.27
N LEU A 171 24.04 20.52 32.08
CA LEU A 171 23.87 21.95 31.86
C LEU A 171 22.75 22.53 32.73
N ARG A 172 21.66 21.78 32.97
CA ARG A 172 20.61 22.20 33.90
C ARG A 172 21.11 22.29 35.34
N ALA A 173 21.92 21.32 35.78
CA ALA A 173 22.52 21.35 37.11
C ALA A 173 23.48 22.53 37.29
N GLU A 174 24.34 22.79 36.31
CA GLU A 174 25.25 23.94 36.30
C GLU A 174 24.49 25.27 36.30
N LEU A 175 23.44 25.38 35.49
CA LEU A 175 22.63 26.59 35.41
C LEU A 175 21.88 26.86 36.73
N ASN A 176 21.42 25.82 37.42
CA ASN A 176 20.83 25.94 38.76
C ASN A 176 21.88 26.37 39.80
N GLN A 177 23.09 25.79 39.79
CA GLN A 177 24.17 26.22 40.69
C GLN A 177 24.58 27.68 40.45
N ILE A 178 24.65 28.12 39.20
CA ILE A 178 24.95 29.52 38.86
C ILE A 178 23.83 30.43 39.35
N LYS A 179 22.55 30.07 39.14
CA LYS A 179 21.40 30.83 39.63
C LYS A 179 21.41 30.95 41.16
N GLU A 180 21.71 29.88 41.88
CA GLU A 180 21.82 29.89 43.34
C GLU A 180 22.96 30.79 43.82
N ARG A 181 24.14 30.72 43.18
CA ARG A 181 25.27 31.61 43.46
C ARG A 181 24.92 33.07 43.19
N LEU A 182 24.26 33.36 42.07
CA LEU A 182 23.82 34.71 41.73
C LEU A 182 22.79 35.25 42.74
N ALA A 183 21.83 34.43 43.14
CA ALA A 183 20.87 34.78 44.18
C ALA A 183 21.53 35.02 45.56
N SER A 184 22.63 34.31 45.86
CA SER A 184 23.40 34.53 47.09
C SER A 184 24.25 35.80 47.06
N LEU A 185 24.66 36.27 45.87
CA LEU A 185 25.46 37.49 45.68
C LEU A 185 24.60 38.75 45.53
N LEU A 186 23.31 38.61 45.21
CA LEU A 186 22.33 39.69 45.12
C LEU A 186 21.57 39.94 46.43
N LYS A 187 21.92 39.22 47.50
CA LYS A 187 21.53 39.51 48.89
C LYS A 187 22.60 40.33 49.58
#